data_AF-A0A842SHA7-F1
#
_entry.id   AF-A0A842SHA7-F1
#
_cell.length_a   1.000
_cell.length_b   1.000
_cell.length_c   1.000
_cell.angle_alpha   90.00
_cell.angle_beta   90.00
_cell.angle_gamma   90.00
#
_symmetry.space_group_name_H-M   'P 1'
#
loop_
_entity.id
_entity.type
_entity.pdbx_description
1 polymer ?
#
loop_
_entity_poly.entity_id
_entity_poly.type
_entity_poly.pdbx_seq_one_letter_code
_entity_poly.pdbx_strand_id
1 'polypeptide(L)' 'MPFIDKVKCLLGRHELEKFMGPSNYGGGKFMQRYKCRKCGKIKKVIS' A
#
# COMPACT_ATOMS: atom_id res chain seq x y z
N MET A 1 5.07 11.98 14.76
CA MET A 1 5.06 11.66 13.31
C MET A 1 4.13 10.46 13.06
N PRO A 2 2.87 10.62 12.59
CA PRO A 2 2.02 9.47 12.33
C PRO A 2 1.84 9.29 10.81
N PHE A 3 2.82 8.69 10.13
CA PHE A 3 2.72 8.32 8.70
C PHE A 3 2.63 6.80 8.50
N ILE A 4 2.01 6.09 9.44
CA ILE A 4 1.62 4.69 9.23
C ILE A 4 0.15 4.58 9.58
N ASP A 5 -0.67 5.27 8.80
CA ASP A 5 -2.05 4.87 8.63
C ASP A 5 -1.99 3.44 8.09
N LYS A 6 -2.14 2.45 8.97
CA LYS A 6 -2.16 1.03 8.60
C LYS A 6 -3.14 0.93 7.45
N VAL A 7 -2.64 0.80 6.23
CA VAL A 7 -3.51 0.78 5.06
C VAL A 7 -4.38 -0.46 5.28
N LYS A 8 -5.66 -0.23 5.55
CA LYS A 8 -6.60 -1.27 5.97
C LYS A 8 -7.34 -1.75 4.73
N CYS A 9 -7.44 -3.06 4.54
CA CYS A 9 -8.29 -3.60 3.45
C CYS A 9 -9.76 -3.22 3.72
N LEU A 10 -10.45 -2.68 2.71
CA LEU A 10 -11.86 -2.23 2.80
C LEU A 10 -12.82 -3.31 3.31
N LEU A 11 -12.53 -4.58 3.07
CA LEU A 11 -13.41 -5.71 3.43
C LEU A 11 -13.23 -6.23 4.86
N GLY A 12 -12.09 -5.99 5.51
CA GLY A 12 -11.83 -6.64 6.80
C GLY A 12 -10.87 -5.88 7.72
N ARG A 13 -10.50 -4.65 7.37
CA ARG A 13 -9.45 -3.87 8.06
C ARG A 13 -8.15 -4.66 8.28
N HIS A 14 -7.88 -5.60 7.39
CA HIS A 14 -6.70 -6.44 7.42
C HIS A 14 -5.45 -5.62 7.12
N GLU A 15 -4.35 -5.99 7.76
CA GLU A 15 -3.04 -5.42 7.50
C GLU A 15 -2.63 -5.67 6.05
N LEU A 16 -2.21 -4.61 5.39
CA LEU A 16 -1.70 -4.61 4.02
C LEU A 16 -0.18 -4.69 4.09
N GLU A 17 0.38 -5.74 3.50
CA GLU A 17 1.83 -5.95 3.45
C GLU A 17 2.39 -5.30 2.18
N LYS A 18 3.62 -4.77 2.26
CA LYS A 18 4.32 -4.26 1.08
C LYS A 18 4.60 -5.42 0.14
N PHE A 19 4.00 -5.38 -1.04
CA PHE A 19 4.13 -6.46 -2.02
C PHE A 19 5.22 -6.18 -3.05
N MET A 20 5.51 -4.90 -3.30
CA MET A 20 6.62 -4.48 -4.15
C MET A 20 7.34 -3.28 -3.54
N GLY A 21 8.63 -3.18 -3.88
CA GLY A 21 9.43 -1.99 -3.63
C GLY A 21 8.80 -0.74 -4.27
N PRO A 22 9.18 0.45 -3.78
CA PRO A 22 8.71 1.69 -4.37
C PRO A 22 9.17 1.77 -5.84
N SER A 23 8.24 2.03 -6.75
CA SER A 23 8.53 2.28 -8.16
C SER A 23 8.38 3.76 -8.43
N ASN A 24 9.33 4.34 -9.17
CA ASN A 24 9.24 5.73 -9.59
C ASN A 24 8.01 5.89 -10.49
N TYR A 25 7.06 6.74 -10.08
CA TYR A 25 5.85 7.03 -10.86
C TYR A 25 6.05 8.23 -11.80
N GLY A 26 7.18 8.94 -11.66
CA GLY A 26 7.49 10.16 -12.39
C GLY A 26 7.17 11.42 -11.57
N GLY A 27 7.85 12.52 -11.90
CA GLY A 27 7.62 13.82 -11.23
C GLY A 27 7.99 13.84 -9.74
N GLY A 28 8.98 13.04 -9.33
CA GLY A 28 9.42 12.94 -7.92
C GLY A 28 8.50 12.12 -7.01
N LYS A 29 7.45 11.51 -7.57
CA LYS A 29 6.49 10.67 -6.81
C LYS A 29 6.87 9.20 -6.83
N PHE A 30 6.65 8.54 -5.70
CA PHE A 30 6.94 7.12 -5.53
C PHE A 30 5.65 6.33 -5.36
N MET A 31 5.46 5.34 -6.22
CA MET A 31 4.35 4.42 -6.14
C MET A 31 4.74 3.20 -5.29
N GLN A 32 4.01 2.95 -4.22
CA GLN A 32 4.13 1.75 -3.41
C GLN A 32 2.88 0.87 -3.55
N ARG A 33 3.09 -0.42 -3.83
CA ARG A 33 2.01 -1.41 -3.93
C ARG A 33 1.95 -2.24 -2.66
N TYR A 34 0.74 -2.32 -2.10
CA TYR A 34 0.44 -3.12 -0.93
C TYR A 34 -0.52 -4.23 -1.30
N LYS A 35 -0.31 -5.44 -0.79
CA LYS A 35 -1.21 -6.59 -0.99
C LYS A 35 -1.74 -7.05 0.35
N CYS A 36 -3.05 -7.28 0.42
CA CYS A 36 -3.65 -7.85 1.60
C CYS A 36 -3.43 -9.36 1.58
N ARG A 37 -2.78 -9.92 2.61
CA ARG A 37 -2.52 -11.37 2.68
C ARG A 37 -3.79 -12.21 2.76
N LYS A 38 -4.82 -11.70 3.44
CA LYS A 38 -6.12 -12.39 3.61
C LYS A 38 -7.06 -12.23 2.42
N CYS A 39 -7.17 -11.02 1.87
CA CYS A 39 -8.13 -10.73 0.80
C CYS A 39 -7.53 -10.83 -0.60
N GLY A 40 -6.22 -10.93 -0.73
CA GLY A 40 -5.51 -10.92 -2.02
C GLY A 40 -5.53 -9.58 -2.77
N LYS A 41 -6.37 -8.61 -2.34
CA LYS A 41 -6.52 -7.30 -2.99
C LYS A 41 -5.24 -6.48 -2.92
N ILE A 42 -4.93 -5.82 -4.04
CA ILE A 42 -3.78 -4.93 -4.20
C ILE A 42 -4.25 -3.49 -4.13
N LYS A 43 -3.65 -2.69 -3.24
CA LYS A 43 -3.86 -1.24 -3.13
C LYS A 43 -2.57 -0.51 -3.52
N LYS A 44 -2.73 0.56 -4.29
CA LYS A 44 -1.64 1.39 -4.77
C LYS A 44 -1.68 2.70 -3.97
N VAL A 45 -0.56 3.08 -3.38
CA VAL A 45 -0.39 4.37 -2.70
C VAL A 45 0.70 5.12 -3.44
N ILE A 46 0.42 6.35 -3.84
CA ILE A 46 1.37 7.24 -4.49
C ILE A 46 1.74 8.27 -3.43
N SER A 47 3.02 8.34 -3.09
CA SER A 47 3.59 9.33 -2.19
C SER A 47 4.29 10.43 -2.96
#